data_AF-A0A165LKX1-F1
#
_entry.id   AF-A0A165LKX1-F1
#
_cell.length_a   1.000
_cell.length_b   1.000
_cell.length_c   1.000
_cell.angle_alpha   90.00
_cell.angle_beta   90.00
_cell.angle_gamma   90.00
#
_symmetry.space_group_name_H-M   'P 1'
#
loop_
_entity.id
_entity.type
_entity.pdbx_description
1 polymer ?
#
loop_
_entity_poly.entity_id
_entity_poly.type
_entity_poly.pdbx_seq_one_letter_code
_entity_poly.pdbx_strand_id
1 'polypeptide(L)'
;MSYCVIPPALRAQEATEARFKSAQLPFNQCQYLMVSGTQWEERFNHLFPTVKKSGSQNYPKALYWQRYWVLKESVSHGVWQRARFALRSKVNELWWLPLTETGKMWVSKVKPNMKALPRNGGGGGPLIALNP
;
A
#
# COMPACT_ATOMS: atom_id res chain seq x y z
N MET A 1 27.11 3.29 -0.49
CA MET A 1 26.10 2.43 -1.15
C MET A 1 25.09 3.33 -1.82
N SER A 2 25.02 3.29 -3.16
CA SER A 2 24.03 4.08 -3.91
C SER A 2 22.67 3.44 -3.70
N TYR A 3 21.79 4.10 -2.94
CA TYR A 3 20.38 3.71 -2.92
C TYR A 3 19.84 3.97 -4.33
N CYS A 4 19.27 2.95 -4.97
CA CYS A 4 18.66 3.10 -6.29
C CYS A 4 17.44 4.03 -6.15
N VAL A 5 17.65 5.34 -6.34
CA VAL A 5 16.58 6.34 -6.29
C VAL A 5 15.84 6.27 -7.62
N ILE A 6 14.66 5.65 -7.62
CA ILE A 6 13.78 5.64 -8.79
C ILE A 6 13.41 7.10 -9.11
N PRO A 7 13.74 7.60 -10.32
CA PRO A 7 13.45 8.98 -10.70
C PRO A 7 11.95 9.31 -10.50
N PRO A 8 11.60 10.54 -10.08
CA PRO A 8 10.20 10.94 -9.85
C PRO A 8 9.29 10.65 -11.06
N ALA A 9 9.77 10.91 -12.27
CA ALA A 9 9.03 10.64 -13.50
C ALA A 9 8.71 9.15 -13.67
N LEU A 10 9.69 8.28 -13.43
CA LEU A 10 9.51 6.83 -13.54
C LEU A 10 8.56 6.31 -12.46
N ARG A 11 8.61 6.88 -11.24
CA ARG A 11 7.62 6.55 -10.18
C ARG A 11 6.19 6.87 -10.61
N ALA A 12 5.97 8.03 -11.24
CA ALA A 12 4.66 8.43 -11.71
C ALA A 12 4.17 7.55 -12.88
N GLN A 13 5.08 7.14 -13.77
CA GLN A 13 4.77 6.28 -14.91
C GLN A 13 4.46 4.83 -14.51
N GLU A 14 5.17 4.29 -13.51
CA GLU A 14 5.05 2.88 -13.11
C GLU A 14 3.94 2.61 -12.09
N ALA A 15 3.60 3.61 -11.25
CA ALA A 15 2.58 3.49 -10.20
C ALA A 15 1.15 3.70 -10.75
N THR A 16 0.77 2.92 -11.76
CA THR A 16 -0.56 2.98 -12.39
C THR A 16 -1.55 2.01 -11.75
N GLU A 17 -2.85 2.30 -11.80
CA GLU A 17 -3.89 1.37 -11.33
C GLU A 17 -3.79 0.00 -12.01
N ALA A 18 -3.49 -0.02 -13.31
CA ALA A 18 -3.35 -1.25 -14.09
C ALA A 18 -2.31 -2.21 -13.49
N ARG A 19 -1.22 -1.68 -12.93
CA ARG A 19 -0.18 -2.48 -12.27
C ARG A 19 -0.71 -3.23 -11.04
N PHE A 20 -1.59 -2.60 -10.28
CA PHE A 20 -2.19 -3.18 -9.08
C PHE A 20 -3.40 -4.07 -9.37
N LYS A 21 -3.93 -4.03 -10.59
CA LYS A 21 -5.02 -4.90 -11.11
C LYS A 21 -4.50 -6.10 -11.91
N SER A 22 -3.21 -6.40 -11.81
CA SER A 22 -2.55 -7.49 -12.53
C SER A 22 -1.95 -8.49 -11.56
N ALA A 23 -1.98 -9.78 -11.94
CA ALA A 23 -1.26 -10.84 -11.24
C ALA A 23 0.26 -10.80 -11.50
N GLN A 24 0.69 -10.08 -12.55
CA GLN A 24 2.10 -9.92 -12.84
C GLN A 24 2.71 -8.86 -11.91
N LEU A 25 3.28 -9.34 -10.81
CA LEU A 25 3.95 -8.49 -9.82
C LEU A 25 5.22 -7.85 -10.42
N PRO A 26 5.54 -6.60 -10.07
CA PRO A 26 6.77 -5.92 -10.53
C PRO A 26 8.02 -6.40 -9.76
N PHE A 27 7.99 -7.60 -9.17
CA PHE A 27 9.03 -8.14 -8.34
C PHE A 27 9.40 -9.55 -8.80
N ASN A 28 10.68 -9.86 -8.83
CA ASN A 28 11.16 -11.22 -9.10
C ASN A 28 10.91 -12.17 -7.93
N GLN A 29 10.76 -11.62 -6.72
CA GLN A 29 10.42 -12.35 -5.51
C GLN A 29 9.60 -11.47 -4.58
N CYS A 30 8.67 -12.06 -3.83
CA CYS A 30 7.91 -11.37 -2.79
C CYS A 30 7.41 -12.34 -1.72
N GLN A 31 6.92 -11.79 -0.62
CA GLN A 31 6.17 -12.53 0.38
C GLN A 31 4.75 -11.97 0.43
N TYR A 32 3.76 -12.85 0.43
CA TYR A 32 2.36 -12.47 0.35
C TYR A 32 1.52 -13.10 1.45
N LEU A 33 0.45 -12.40 1.81
CA LEU A 33 -0.64 -12.87 2.66
C LEU A 33 -1.95 -12.72 1.90
N MET A 34 -2.72 -13.80 1.80
CA MET A 34 -4.14 -13.72 1.46
C MET A 34 -4.85 -13.14 2.67
N VAL A 35 -5.51 -12.00 2.52
CA VAL A 35 -6.19 -11.35 3.64
C VAL A 35 -7.70 -11.54 3.55
N SER A 36 -8.41 -11.45 4.68
CA SER A 36 -9.88 -11.40 4.69
C SER A 36 -10.38 -10.02 4.22
N GLY A 37 -11.68 -9.91 3.92
CA GLY A 37 -12.30 -8.62 3.60
C GLY A 37 -12.18 -7.60 4.74
N THR A 38 -12.24 -8.05 6.00
CA THR A 38 -12.02 -7.19 7.17
C THR A 38 -10.58 -6.70 7.25
N GLN A 39 -9.61 -7.58 7.00
CA GLN A 39 -8.21 -7.20 6.95
C GLN A 39 -7.95 -6.24 5.79
N TRP A 40 -8.52 -6.47 4.59
CA TRP A 40 -8.41 -5.56 3.45
C TRP A 40 -8.92 -4.15 3.80
N GLU A 41 -10.05 -4.07 4.51
CA GLU A 41 -10.60 -2.80 5.01
C GLU A 41 -9.65 -2.08 5.97
N GLU A 42 -8.94 -2.80 6.84
CA GLU A 42 -7.92 -2.20 7.71
C GLU A 42 -6.78 -1.59 6.90
N ARG A 43 -6.40 -2.20 5.77
CA ARG A 43 -5.36 -1.65 4.86
C ARG A 43 -5.86 -0.38 4.19
N PHE A 44 -7.12 -0.35 3.75
CA PHE A 44 -7.76 0.87 3.26
C PHE A 44 -7.73 1.98 4.32
N ASN A 45 -8.08 1.66 5.57
CA ASN A 45 -8.04 2.60 6.69
C ASN A 45 -6.61 3.06 7.04
N HIS A 46 -5.59 2.24 6.77
CA HIS A 46 -4.18 2.62 6.90
C HIS A 46 -3.75 3.63 5.82
N LEU A 47 -4.14 3.42 4.56
CA LEU A 47 -3.81 4.32 3.47
C LEU A 47 -4.55 5.64 3.57
N PHE A 48 -5.84 5.59 3.88
CA PHE A 48 -6.73 6.73 3.97
C PHE A 48 -7.31 6.81 5.39
N PRO A 49 -6.58 7.28 6.40
CA PRO A 49 -7.09 7.30 7.77
C PRO A 49 -8.06 8.46 8.00
N THR A 50 -9.07 8.23 8.83
CA THR A 50 -10.03 9.27 9.24
C THR A 50 -9.45 10.20 10.31
N VAL A 51 -8.47 9.72 11.08
CA VAL A 51 -7.81 10.43 12.18
C VAL A 51 -6.30 10.52 11.95
N LYS A 52 -5.70 11.68 12.24
CA LYS A 52 -4.25 11.88 12.17
C LYS A 52 -3.57 11.01 13.25
N LYS A 53 -2.82 9.98 12.83
CA LYS A 53 -1.99 9.19 13.75
C LYS A 53 -0.74 9.99 14.15
N SER A 54 -0.57 10.27 15.44
CA SER A 54 0.67 10.82 16.00
C SER A 54 1.78 9.76 16.00
N GLY A 55 3.04 10.18 15.91
CA GLY A 55 4.19 9.27 16.04
C GLY A 55 4.49 8.34 14.86
N SER A 56 3.83 8.51 13.71
CA SER A 56 4.16 7.72 12.52
C SER A 56 5.47 8.22 11.88
N GLN A 57 6.51 7.39 11.86
CA GLN A 57 7.76 7.73 11.19
C GLN A 57 7.52 7.91 9.68
N ASN A 58 8.07 8.97 9.11
CA ASN A 58 8.08 9.32 7.67
C ASN A 58 6.74 9.67 7.00
N TYR A 59 5.59 9.26 7.53
CA TYR A 59 4.27 9.63 6.99
C TYR A 59 4.06 11.16 6.94
N PRO A 60 4.32 11.94 8.01
CA PRO A 60 4.16 13.40 7.99
C PRO A 60 4.99 14.12 6.94
N LYS A 61 6.09 13.51 6.50
CA LYS A 61 7.01 14.05 5.48
C LYS A 61 6.62 13.65 4.06
N ALA A 62 5.71 12.68 3.89
CA ALA A 62 5.26 12.25 2.59
C ALA A 62 4.33 13.30 1.98
N LEU A 63 4.61 13.72 0.73
CA LEU A 63 3.78 14.69 0.01
C LEU A 63 2.32 14.23 -0.11
N TYR A 64 2.10 12.92 -0.31
CA TYR A 64 0.78 12.30 -0.28
C TYR A 64 0.04 12.63 1.02
N TRP A 65 0.67 12.43 2.17
CA TRP A 65 0.07 12.62 3.47
C TRP A 65 -0.30 14.08 3.72
N GLN A 66 0.59 15.01 3.37
CA GLN A 66 0.35 16.44 3.49
C GLN A 66 -0.86 16.86 2.63
N ARG A 67 -0.87 16.47 1.35
CA ARG A 67 -1.96 16.79 0.41
C ARG A 67 -3.29 16.15 0.83
N TYR A 68 -3.24 14.91 1.32
CA TYR A 68 -4.40 14.17 1.81
C TYR A 68 -5.11 14.93 2.94
N TRP A 69 -4.37 15.41 3.93
CA TRP A 69 -4.96 16.14 5.06
C TRP A 69 -5.46 17.52 4.66
N VAL A 70 -4.73 18.25 3.81
CA VAL A 70 -5.21 19.52 3.25
C VAL A 70 -6.54 19.32 2.52
N LEU A 71 -6.62 18.30 1.65
CA LEU A 71 -7.84 17.99 0.92
C LEU A 71 -8.99 17.66 1.88
N LYS A 72 -8.76 16.76 2.84
CA LYS A 72 -9.78 16.36 3.81
C LYS A 72 -10.29 17.53 4.66
N GLU A 73 -9.41 18.46 5.04
CA GLU A 73 -9.75 19.66 5.83
C GLU A 73 -10.45 20.73 4.99
N SER A 74 -10.21 20.76 3.68
CA SER A 74 -10.78 21.75 2.75
C SER A 74 -12.21 21.46 2.29
N VAL A 75 -12.76 20.28 2.58
CA VAL A 75 -14.08 19.85 2.10
C VAL A 75 -15.04 19.55 3.26
N SER A 76 -16.34 19.70 3.00
CA SER A 76 -17.36 19.36 3.99
C SER A 76 -17.39 17.85 4.28
N HIS A 77 -17.90 17.47 5.45
CA HIS A 77 -17.96 16.07 5.87
C HIS A 77 -18.69 15.18 4.85
N GLY A 78 -19.81 15.65 4.28
CA GLY A 78 -20.57 14.90 3.28
C GLY A 78 -19.80 14.67 1.98
N VAL A 79 -19.02 15.66 1.52
CA VAL A 79 -18.15 15.52 0.35
C VAL A 79 -17.03 14.52 0.64
N TRP A 80 -16.41 14.62 1.82
CA TRP A 80 -15.37 13.70 2.26
C TRP A 80 -15.84 12.24 2.29
N GLN A 81 -17.05 11.98 2.82
CA GLN A 81 -17.60 10.61 2.85
C GLN A 81 -17.80 10.03 1.45
N ARG A 82 -18.30 10.84 0.50
CA ARG A 82 -18.43 10.40 -0.91
C ARG A 82 -17.09 10.13 -1.56
N ALA A 83 -16.11 11.01 -1.36
CA ALA A 83 -14.75 10.80 -1.87
C ALA A 83 -14.13 9.52 -1.28
N ARG A 84 -14.29 9.29 0.02
CA ARG A 84 -13.84 8.07 0.70
C ARG A 84 -14.50 6.82 0.15
N PHE A 85 -15.81 6.86 -0.09
CA PHE A 85 -16.55 5.74 -0.70
C PHE A 85 -16.03 5.41 -2.11
N ALA A 86 -15.79 6.43 -2.93
CA ALA A 86 -15.21 6.26 -4.26
C ALA A 86 -13.78 5.67 -4.20
N LEU A 87 -12.93 6.19 -3.29
CA LEU A 87 -11.59 5.65 -3.05
C LEU A 87 -11.64 4.19 -2.59
N ARG A 88 -12.56 3.85 -1.70
CA ARG A 88 -12.76 2.47 -1.22
C ARG A 88 -13.13 1.54 -2.38
N SER A 89 -14.06 1.97 -3.23
CA SER A 89 -14.46 1.22 -4.41
C SER A 89 -13.27 0.95 -5.33
N LYS A 90 -12.43 1.97 -5.57
CA LYS A 90 -11.20 1.82 -6.36
C LYS A 90 -10.18 0.87 -5.73
N VAL A 91 -9.99 0.94 -4.42
CA VAL A 91 -9.07 0.04 -3.70
C VAL A 91 -9.54 -1.40 -3.74
N ASN A 92 -10.85 -1.64 -3.69
CA ASN A 92 -11.42 -2.98 -3.79
C ASN A 92 -11.28 -3.60 -5.19
N GLU A 93 -11.05 -2.79 -6.23
CA GLU A 93 -10.74 -3.31 -7.57
C GLU A 93 -9.27 -3.77 -7.71
N LEU A 94 -8.40 -3.46 -6.75
CA LEU A 94 -6.98 -3.82 -6.80
C LEU A 94 -6.79 -5.28 -6.37
N TRP A 95 -5.89 -6.00 -7.02
CA TRP A 95 -5.61 -7.40 -6.71
C TRP A 95 -4.60 -7.55 -5.58
N TRP A 96 -3.75 -6.54 -5.38
CA TRP A 96 -2.73 -6.56 -4.35
C TRP A 96 -2.34 -5.16 -3.90
N LEU A 97 -1.80 -5.07 -2.69
CA LEU A 97 -1.22 -3.86 -2.11
C LEU A 97 0.07 -4.19 -1.34
N PRO A 98 0.98 -3.23 -1.13
CA PRO A 98 2.00 -3.35 -0.10
C PRO A 98 1.36 -3.63 1.27
N LEU A 99 2.01 -4.44 2.11
CA LEU A 99 1.49 -4.74 3.45
C LEU A 99 1.63 -3.53 4.39
N THR A 100 0.61 -2.67 4.43
CA THR A 100 0.64 -1.32 5.02
C THR A 100 0.74 -1.25 6.54
N GLU A 101 0.53 -2.38 7.23
CA GLU A 101 0.66 -2.46 8.70
C GLU A 101 2.11 -2.57 9.15
N THR A 102 3.00 -2.91 8.22
CA THR A 102 4.41 -3.09 8.54
C THR A 102 5.16 -1.77 8.36
N GLY A 103 6.06 -1.46 9.30
CA GLY A 103 6.92 -0.27 9.19
C GLY A 103 7.93 -0.34 8.04
N LYS A 104 8.10 -1.51 7.41
CA LYS A 104 9.03 -1.76 6.30
C LYS A 104 8.40 -2.71 5.30
N MET A 105 8.30 -2.27 4.05
CA MET A 105 7.83 -3.11 2.95
C MET A 105 8.83 -4.21 2.61
N TRP A 106 10.13 -3.91 2.54
CA TRP A 106 11.17 -4.91 2.28
C TRP A 106 11.69 -5.55 3.57
N VAL A 107 11.71 -6.88 3.58
CA VAL A 107 12.30 -7.68 4.65
C VAL A 107 13.40 -8.58 4.09
N SER A 108 14.44 -8.86 4.88
CA SER A 108 15.53 -9.76 4.50
C SER A 108 15.26 -11.23 4.81
N LYS A 109 14.25 -11.52 5.65
CA LYS A 109 13.88 -12.86 6.09
C LYS A 109 12.43 -13.15 5.78
N VAL A 110 12.10 -14.43 5.64
CA VAL A 110 10.70 -14.89 5.55
C VAL A 110 9.99 -14.62 6.87
N LYS A 111 8.83 -13.96 6.79
CA LYS A 111 7.99 -13.68 7.95
C LYS A 111 7.09 -14.88 8.27
N PRO A 112 6.87 -15.19 9.55
CA PRO A 112 5.85 -16.16 9.95
C PRO A 112 4.49 -15.79 9.34
N ASN A 113 3.72 -16.80 8.92
CA ASN A 113 2.40 -16.65 8.29
C ASN A 113 2.36 -15.96 6.91
N MET A 114 3.52 -15.76 6.26
CA MET A 114 3.59 -15.32 4.86
C MET A 114 3.96 -16.48 3.95
N LYS A 115 3.45 -16.46 2.72
CA LYS A 115 3.87 -17.36 1.65
C LYS A 115 4.87 -16.65 0.74
N ALA A 116 5.82 -17.37 0.16
CA ALA A 116 6.81 -16.81 -0.77
C ALA A 116 6.45 -17.06 -2.24
N LEU A 117 6.80 -16.10 -3.10
CA LEU A 117 6.86 -16.25 -4.56
C LEU A 117 8.28 -15.91 -5.04
N PRO A 118 8.90 -16.73 -5.91
CA PRO A 118 8.44 -18.06 -6.33
C PRO A 118 8.36 -19.04 -5.14
N ARG A 119 7.58 -20.13 -5.28
CA ARG A 119 7.46 -21.16 -4.23
C ARG A 119 8.86 -21.69 -3.91
N ASN A 120 9.17 -21.85 -2.61
CA ASN A 120 10.48 -22.24 -2.09
C ASN A 120 11.61 -21.22 -2.29
N GLY A 121 11.30 -19.96 -2.64
CA GLY A 121 12.28 -18.88 -2.57
C GLY A 121 12.80 -18.71 -1.14
N GLY A 122 14.11 -18.92 -0.93
CA GLY A 122 14.75 -18.83 0.39
C GLY A 122 15.03 -17.41 0.87
N GLY A 123 14.65 -16.39 0.10
CA GLY A 123 15.05 -15.00 0.27
C GLY A 123 14.00 -14.08 0.91
N GLY A 124 14.48 -12.93 1.39
CA GLY A 124 13.64 -11.78 1.71
C GLY A 124 12.97 -11.17 0.47
N GLY A 125 12.04 -10.24 0.69
CA GLY A 125 11.34 -9.56 -0.39
C GLY A 125 10.38 -8.50 0.12
N PRO A 126 9.66 -7.81 -0.78
CA PRO A 126 8.54 -6.97 -0.41
C PRO A 126 7.42 -7.82 0.18
N LEU A 127 6.80 -7.30 1.23
CA LEU A 127 5.58 -7.83 1.83
C LEU A 127 4.37 -7.24 1.10
N ILE A 128 3.50 -8.11 0.60
CA ILE A 128 2.26 -7.72 -0.08
C ILE A 128 1.03 -8.41 0.55
N ALA A 129 -0.10 -7.74 0.49
CA ALA A 129 -1.42 -8.31 0.76
C ALA A 129 -2.12 -8.57 -0.56
N LEU A 130 -2.70 -9.75 -0.73
CA LEU A 130 -3.56 -10.09 -1.87
C LEU A 130 -5.02 -9.93 -1.44
N ASN A 131 -5.80 -9.26 -2.28
CA ASN A 131 -7.24 -9.06 -2.08
C ASN A 131 -7.95 -10.43 -2.19
N PRO A 132 -8.87 -10.78 -1.28
CA PRO A 132 -9.63 -12.04 -1.31
C PRO A 132 -10.49 -12.25 -2.55
#